data_AF-G0A7E2-F1
#
_entry.id   AF-G0A7E2-F1
#
_cell.length_a   1.000
_cell.length_b   1.000
_cell.length_c   1.000
_cell.angle_alpha   90.00
_cell.angle_beta   90.00
_cell.angle_gamma   90.00
#
_symmetry.space_group_name_H-M   'P 1'
#
loop_
_entity.id
_entity.type
_entity.pdbx_description
1 polymer ?
#
loop_
_entity_poly.entity_id
_entity_poly.type
_entity_poly.pdbx_seq_one_letter_code
_entity_poly.pdbx_strand_id
1 'polypeptide(L)'
;MALTMGNPRIILRYLTALPTLLVFTTAYAGEAQPVSPRTEPITKESAVYQAGDQSAIEALSLEIRALRDELHKMQESEDVRLRRIEQALSLKSAKKTETSQPAQMPTKQPGDAKVISVCSQGCDFSNLQQAVNAAPTGGEVRLAPEINGTCAIIRKPVHIVGEQSADGRRAHLVGGVCGGKGALVTAAPNIVIEGLEISDISVGDGNGACVRLSRGTRDLTVRNIYCHDSQDGILGASDGHLLIEDSVFIGNGFGNGRAHGLYLNGGGDVLIRRCRILSSQNAGHLLKSGARKLTVEDSVLAALNGRNSRVLDAFAGGEIVLRRNILQQGPQSDNSDLIGLALESRLHPDGHSFRMDDNWVISDRPGRSVLIRGRKLGPVAILNNNFVGLDKLGLDGADESGNHWFAKRNEAGLPPFDGTLASLPGKSAPE
;
A
#
# COMPACT_ATOMS: atom_id res chain seq x y z
N MET A 1 -30.81 53.17 36.13
CA MET A 1 -31.02 54.16 35.04
C MET A 1 -31.14 53.36 33.75
N ALA A 2 -32.34 53.03 33.24
CA ALA A 2 -33.26 53.91 32.49
C ALA A 2 -32.58 54.49 31.23
N LEU A 3 -33.11 54.46 30.00
CA LEU A 3 -34.39 54.07 29.39
C LEU A 3 -34.09 54.10 27.87
N THR A 4 -34.53 53.16 27.02
CA THR A 4 -35.77 53.22 26.19
C THR A 4 -35.65 52.04 25.20
N MET A 5 -36.51 51.01 25.13
CA MET A 5 -37.93 50.89 24.75
C MET A 5 -38.30 51.35 23.33
N GLY A 6 -38.70 50.38 22.49
CA GLY A 6 -39.32 50.57 21.16
C GLY A 6 -39.53 49.25 20.40
N ASN A 7 -40.51 48.44 20.84
CA ASN A 7 -41.05 47.18 20.26
C ASN A 7 -42.10 47.50 19.14
N PRO A 8 -42.82 46.56 18.48
CA PRO A 8 -42.47 45.36 17.68
C PRO A 8 -43.32 45.16 16.37
N ARG A 9 -43.16 43.98 15.73
CA ARG A 9 -44.15 43.20 14.90
C ARG A 9 -44.33 43.61 13.41
N ILE A 10 -44.47 42.71 12.40
CA ILE A 10 -44.39 41.24 12.24
C ILE A 10 -44.68 40.92 10.74
N ILE A 11 -44.17 39.78 10.20
CA ILE A 11 -44.72 39.00 9.03
C ILE A 11 -44.49 39.62 7.61
N LEU A 12 -44.02 38.95 6.53
CA LEU A 12 -44.05 37.55 6.08
C LEU A 12 -43.07 37.31 4.89
N ARG A 13 -42.58 36.06 4.78
CA ARG A 13 -42.17 35.28 3.57
C ARG A 13 -41.02 35.79 2.69
N TYR A 14 -39.91 35.04 2.70
CA TYR A 14 -39.31 34.40 1.51
C TYR A 14 -38.41 33.26 2.00
N LEU A 15 -38.62 32.03 1.50
CA LEU A 15 -37.56 31.17 0.95
C LEU A 15 -38.10 29.75 0.66
N THR A 16 -37.94 29.40 -0.61
CA THR A 16 -38.24 28.11 -1.23
C THR A 16 -37.11 27.11 -1.01
N ALA A 17 -37.51 25.87 -0.69
CA ALA A 17 -37.02 24.59 -1.21
C ALA A 17 -35.56 24.14 -0.93
N LEU A 18 -35.41 23.17 -0.02
CA LEU A 18 -34.98 21.76 -0.28
C LEU A 18 -34.41 21.11 0.99
N PRO A 19 -34.76 19.85 1.36
CA PRO A 19 -34.24 19.20 2.56
C PRO A 19 -33.04 18.30 2.26
N THR A 20 -32.03 18.36 3.14
CA THR A 20 -31.05 17.28 3.38
C THR A 20 -31.13 16.94 4.86
N LEU A 21 -31.32 15.65 5.15
CA LEU A 21 -31.46 15.09 6.50
C LEU A 21 -30.12 14.45 6.88
N LEU A 22 -29.43 14.94 7.94
CA LEU A 22 -28.46 14.13 8.67
C LEU A 22 -28.18 14.71 10.09
N VAL A 23 -28.60 13.92 11.09
CA VAL A 23 -27.93 13.57 12.38
C VAL A 23 -27.57 14.69 13.37
N PHE A 24 -28.06 14.61 14.62
CA PHE A 24 -27.28 14.24 15.81
C PHE A 24 -28.08 14.27 17.12
N THR A 25 -27.62 13.41 18.00
CA THR A 25 -27.92 13.11 19.41
C THR A 25 -28.08 14.31 20.36
N THR A 26 -28.85 14.13 21.43
CA THR A 26 -28.46 14.57 22.79
C THR A 26 -28.99 13.61 23.86
N ALA A 27 -28.20 13.46 24.92
CA ALA A 27 -28.34 12.54 26.04
C ALA A 27 -29.34 13.01 27.11
N TYR A 28 -29.87 12.07 27.91
CA TYR A 28 -30.17 12.31 29.34
C TYR A 28 -30.17 10.99 30.12
N ALA A 29 -29.62 11.05 31.35
CA ALA A 29 -29.44 9.95 32.28
C ALA A 29 -30.72 9.64 33.09
N GLY A 30 -30.91 8.37 33.46
CA GLY A 30 -31.96 7.93 34.39
C GLY A 30 -32.01 6.40 34.57
N GLU A 31 -31.50 5.97 35.72
CA GLU A 31 -31.58 4.69 36.45
C GLU A 31 -32.31 3.46 35.90
N ALA A 32 -31.68 2.30 36.13
CA ALA A 32 -32.09 0.96 35.73
C ALA A 32 -33.17 0.33 36.65
N GLN A 33 -34.12 -0.37 36.04
CA GLN A 33 -34.95 -1.43 36.63
C GLN A 33 -35.06 -2.59 35.62
N PRO A 34 -34.99 -3.87 36.03
CA PRO A 34 -34.89 -4.99 35.09
C PRO A 34 -36.29 -5.46 34.65
N VAL A 35 -36.51 -5.58 33.33
CA VAL A 35 -37.71 -6.20 32.77
C VAL A 35 -37.34 -7.51 32.07
N SER A 36 -38.00 -8.59 32.48
CA SER A 36 -37.82 -9.96 31.97
C SER A 36 -38.31 -10.11 30.52
N PRO A 37 -37.87 -11.15 29.78
CA PRO A 37 -38.23 -11.31 28.38
C PRO A 37 -39.65 -11.90 28.27
N ARG A 38 -40.60 -11.12 27.75
CA ARG A 38 -41.84 -11.67 27.19
C ARG A 38 -41.61 -12.03 25.72
N THR A 39 -41.60 -13.33 25.48
CA THR A 39 -41.87 -13.97 24.21
C THR A 39 -43.32 -13.73 23.81
N GLU A 40 -43.56 -13.03 22.71
CA GLU A 40 -44.81 -13.12 21.94
C GLU A 40 -44.50 -13.32 20.45
N PRO A 41 -45.38 -14.02 19.71
CA PRO A 41 -45.04 -14.73 18.49
C PRO A 41 -45.10 -13.83 17.26
N ILE A 42 -44.10 -13.96 16.40
CA ILE A 42 -44.07 -13.31 15.09
C ILE A 42 -45.21 -13.91 14.24
N THR A 43 -46.19 -13.07 13.91
CA THR A 43 -47.26 -13.37 12.96
C THR A 43 -46.69 -13.57 11.55
N LYS A 44 -47.30 -14.52 10.82
CA LYS A 44 -46.96 -14.93 9.45
C LYS A 44 -47.12 -13.76 8.46
N GLU A 45 -46.09 -12.93 8.29
CA GLU A 45 -46.00 -12.02 7.13
C GLU A 45 -44.57 -11.59 6.75
N SER A 46 -43.55 -12.38 7.12
CA SER A 46 -42.13 -12.09 6.80
C SER A 46 -41.37 -13.33 6.30
N ALA A 47 -42.02 -14.17 5.51
CA ALA A 47 -41.40 -15.35 4.90
C ALA A 47 -41.73 -15.44 3.40
N VAL A 48 -41.34 -14.42 2.63
CA VAL A 48 -41.20 -14.53 1.16
C VAL A 48 -39.94 -13.74 0.76
N TYR A 49 -38.78 -14.25 1.11
CA TYR A 49 -37.55 -14.04 0.33
C TYR A 49 -37.25 -15.41 -0.29
N GLN A 50 -37.58 -15.54 -1.58
CA GLN A 50 -37.62 -16.81 -2.28
C GLN A 50 -36.22 -17.30 -2.65
N ALA A 51 -36.05 -18.62 -2.63
CA ALA A 51 -34.88 -19.39 -3.05
C ALA A 51 -34.32 -19.09 -4.46
N GLY A 52 -34.97 -18.21 -5.24
CA GLY A 52 -34.50 -17.76 -6.56
C GLY A 52 -33.36 -16.73 -6.51
N ASP A 53 -33.18 -16.02 -5.40
CA ASP A 53 -32.12 -15.01 -5.26
C ASP A 53 -30.77 -15.66 -4.88
N GLN A 54 -30.81 -16.73 -4.09
CA GLN A 54 -29.62 -17.49 -3.69
C GLN A 54 -29.00 -18.26 -4.85
N SER A 55 -29.82 -18.87 -5.71
CA SER A 55 -29.33 -19.56 -6.91
C SER A 55 -28.75 -18.59 -7.94
N ALA A 56 -29.31 -17.37 -8.06
CA ALA A 56 -28.76 -16.32 -8.91
C ALA A 56 -27.41 -15.80 -8.38
N ILE A 57 -27.28 -15.58 -7.07
CA ILE A 57 -26.02 -15.18 -6.43
C ILE A 57 -24.96 -16.28 -6.58
N GLU A 58 -25.33 -17.55 -6.41
CA GLU A 58 -24.41 -18.67 -6.58
C GLU A 58 -23.94 -18.79 -8.03
N ALA A 59 -24.83 -18.64 -9.02
CA ALA A 59 -24.49 -18.63 -10.44
C ALA A 59 -23.53 -17.47 -10.79
N LEU A 60 -23.82 -16.25 -10.33
CA LEU A 60 -22.93 -15.10 -10.49
C LEU A 60 -21.58 -15.31 -9.81
N SER A 61 -21.55 -15.95 -8.64
CA SER A 61 -20.30 -16.25 -7.95
C SER A 61 -19.44 -17.27 -8.71
N LEU A 62 -20.06 -18.23 -9.39
CA LEU A 62 -19.37 -19.21 -10.23
C LEU A 62 -18.80 -18.55 -11.48
N GLU A 63 -19.56 -17.64 -12.09
CA GLU A 63 -19.16 -16.89 -13.28
C GLU A 63 -18.01 -15.92 -12.97
N ILE A 64 -18.04 -15.24 -11.83
CA ILE A 64 -16.92 -14.42 -11.34
C ILE A 64 -15.67 -15.27 -11.09
N ARG A 65 -15.82 -16.49 -10.55
CA ARG A 65 -14.67 -17.41 -10.37
C ARG A 65 -14.10 -17.84 -11.71
N ALA A 66 -14.94 -18.23 -12.67
CA ALA A 66 -14.50 -18.62 -14.01
C ALA A 66 -13.76 -17.48 -14.73
N LEU A 67 -14.26 -16.25 -14.62
CA LEU A 67 -13.60 -15.05 -15.19
C LEU A 67 -12.27 -14.73 -14.50
N ARG A 68 -12.16 -14.96 -13.18
CA ARG A 68 -10.89 -14.83 -12.45
C ARG A 68 -9.88 -15.88 -12.90
N ASP A 69 -10.31 -17.12 -13.09
CA ASP A 69 -9.44 -18.20 -13.58
C ASP A 69 -8.97 -17.94 -15.02
N GLU A 70 -9.82 -17.38 -15.89
CA GLU A 70 -9.40 -16.95 -17.23
C GLU A 70 -8.43 -15.78 -17.19
N LEU A 71 -8.66 -14.78 -16.33
CA LEU A 71 -7.73 -13.67 -16.13
C LEU A 71 -6.36 -14.18 -15.67
N HIS A 72 -6.33 -15.13 -14.75
CA HIS A 72 -5.09 -15.74 -14.27
C HIS A 72 -4.35 -16.48 -15.39
N LYS A 73 -5.05 -17.26 -16.22
CA LYS A 73 -4.45 -17.93 -17.39
C LYS A 73 -3.90 -16.95 -18.42
N MET A 74 -4.57 -15.81 -18.63
CA MET A 74 -4.07 -14.77 -19.52
C MET A 74 -2.78 -14.13 -18.96
N GLN A 75 -2.74 -13.83 -17.66
CA GLN A 75 -1.55 -13.32 -16.98
C GLN A 75 -0.39 -14.31 -17.04
N GLU A 76 -0.62 -15.61 -16.82
CA GLU A 76 0.39 -16.66 -17.00
C GLU A 76 0.91 -16.70 -18.44
N SER A 77 0.04 -16.52 -19.43
CA SER A 77 0.45 -16.51 -20.85
C SER A 77 1.30 -15.29 -21.22
N GLU A 78 1.03 -14.13 -20.61
CA GLU A 78 1.84 -12.93 -20.77
C GLU A 78 3.19 -13.07 -20.05
N ASP A 79 3.21 -13.64 -18.85
CA ASP A 79 4.45 -13.89 -18.11
C ASP A 79 5.37 -14.88 -18.85
N VAL A 80 4.81 -15.92 -19.46
CA VAL A 80 5.59 -16.84 -20.32
C VAL A 80 6.14 -16.12 -21.55
N ARG A 81 5.39 -15.19 -22.14
CA ARG A 81 5.88 -14.36 -23.26
C ARG A 81 6.99 -13.41 -22.82
N LEU A 82 6.85 -12.77 -21.66
CA LEU A 82 7.86 -11.88 -21.07
C LEU A 82 9.16 -12.66 -20.79
N ARG A 83 9.08 -13.86 -20.22
CA ARG A 83 10.28 -14.69 -19.98
C ARG A 83 10.99 -15.12 -21.26
N ARG A 84 10.26 -15.41 -22.33
CA ARG A 84 10.88 -15.71 -23.64
C ARG A 84 11.63 -14.50 -24.19
N ILE A 85 11.11 -13.29 -23.97
CA ILE A 85 11.76 -12.04 -24.36
C ILE A 85 13.00 -11.80 -23.49
N GLU A 86 12.91 -11.95 -22.17
CA GLU A 86 14.04 -11.81 -21.24
C GLU A 86 15.15 -12.82 -21.54
N GLN A 87 14.81 -14.07 -21.82
CA GLN A 87 15.78 -15.11 -22.18
C GLN A 87 16.46 -14.80 -23.52
N ALA A 88 15.72 -14.25 -24.48
CA ALA A 88 16.28 -13.80 -25.76
C ALA A 88 17.19 -12.56 -25.62
N LEU A 89 16.88 -11.65 -24.68
CA LEU A 89 17.71 -10.49 -24.35
C LEU A 89 18.99 -10.91 -23.62
N SER A 90 18.88 -11.82 -22.65
CA SER A 90 20.01 -12.40 -21.92
C SER A 90 21.01 -13.10 -22.86
N LEU A 91 20.51 -13.89 -23.83
CA LEU A 91 21.34 -14.53 -24.85
C LEU A 91 22.03 -13.53 -25.80
N LYS A 92 21.42 -12.36 -26.04
CA LYS A 92 22.02 -11.28 -26.83
C LYS A 92 23.10 -10.52 -26.04
N SER A 93 22.89 -10.29 -24.74
CA SER A 93 23.85 -9.63 -23.85
C SER A 93 25.05 -10.53 -23.52
N ALA A 94 24.85 -11.83 -23.35
CA ALA A 94 25.94 -12.80 -23.14
C ALA A 94 26.89 -12.90 -24.35
N LYS A 95 26.44 -12.55 -25.55
CA LYS A 95 27.25 -12.53 -26.77
C LYS A 95 28.06 -11.24 -26.96
N LYS A 96 27.88 -10.23 -26.09
CA LYS A 96 28.47 -8.89 -26.22
C LYS A 96 29.51 -8.58 -25.13
N THR A 97 29.68 -9.44 -24.14
CA THR A 97 30.52 -9.18 -22.96
C THR A 97 31.59 -10.25 -22.76
N GLU A 98 32.43 -10.46 -23.77
CA GLU A 98 33.78 -11.02 -23.59
C GLU A 98 34.78 -9.87 -23.68
N THR A 99 34.91 -9.06 -22.63
CA THR A 99 36.17 -8.44 -22.18
C THR A 99 35.93 -7.49 -20.99
N SER A 100 36.84 -7.56 -20.02
CA SER A 100 37.04 -6.69 -18.85
C SER A 100 36.27 -7.03 -17.54
N GLN A 101 37.02 -7.60 -16.58
CA GLN A 101 36.66 -7.70 -15.17
C GLN A 101 37.12 -6.43 -14.42
N PRO A 102 36.30 -5.82 -13.54
CA PRO A 102 36.77 -4.89 -12.53
C PRO A 102 37.15 -5.61 -11.22
N ALA A 103 38.13 -5.03 -10.53
CA ALA A 103 38.75 -5.55 -9.32
C ALA A 103 37.80 -5.68 -8.11
N GLN A 104 37.92 -6.78 -7.39
CA GLN A 104 37.19 -7.12 -6.17
C GLN A 104 37.75 -6.38 -4.94
N MET A 105 36.88 -5.73 -4.17
CA MET A 105 37.14 -5.40 -2.78
C MET A 105 36.85 -6.62 -1.89
N PRO A 106 37.56 -6.81 -0.76
CA PRO A 106 37.48 -8.04 0.02
C PRO A 106 36.15 -8.15 0.76
N THR A 107 35.23 -8.95 0.22
CA THR A 107 34.09 -9.47 0.97
C THR A 107 34.56 -10.60 1.87
N LYS A 108 34.50 -10.40 3.18
CA LYS A 108 34.60 -11.48 4.16
C LYS A 108 33.46 -12.47 3.87
N GLN A 109 33.78 -13.65 3.35
CA GLN A 109 32.78 -14.70 3.12
C GLN A 109 32.06 -15.00 4.45
N PRO A 110 30.72 -14.96 4.50
CA PRO A 110 30.00 -15.50 5.64
C PRO A 110 30.26 -17.01 5.64
N GLY A 111 30.89 -17.52 6.70
CA GLY A 111 31.07 -18.96 6.89
C GLY A 111 29.71 -19.67 6.88
N ASP A 112 29.68 -20.90 6.38
CA ASP A 112 28.51 -21.77 6.15
C ASP A 112 27.45 -21.69 7.26
N ALA A 113 26.61 -20.67 7.21
CA ALA A 113 25.49 -20.54 8.10
C ALA A 113 24.47 -21.60 7.67
N LYS A 114 24.20 -22.56 8.56
CA LYS A 114 23.23 -23.64 8.29
C LYS A 114 21.92 -23.04 7.78
N VAL A 115 21.61 -23.32 6.52
CA VAL A 115 20.33 -22.99 5.87
C VAL A 115 19.27 -23.98 6.37
N ILE A 116 18.12 -23.48 6.78
CA ILE A 116 16.97 -24.30 7.19
C ILE A 116 15.91 -24.27 6.10
N SER A 117 15.47 -25.45 5.65
CA SER A 117 14.45 -25.59 4.62
C SER A 117 13.04 -25.73 5.19
N VAL A 118 12.03 -25.20 4.49
CA VAL A 118 10.62 -25.27 4.84
C VAL A 118 9.79 -25.70 3.64
N CYS A 119 9.11 -26.84 3.76
CA CYS A 119 8.16 -27.34 2.75
C CYS A 119 7.24 -28.42 3.35
N SER A 120 6.23 -28.82 2.59
CA SER A 120 5.25 -29.82 2.98
C SER A 120 5.87 -31.20 3.29
N GLN A 121 6.91 -31.62 2.56
CA GLN A 121 7.56 -32.92 2.71
C GLN A 121 9.05 -32.86 2.36
N GLY A 122 9.91 -33.49 3.18
CA GLY A 122 11.33 -33.67 2.88
C GLY A 122 12.25 -32.52 3.29
N CYS A 123 11.70 -31.41 3.79
CA CYS A 123 12.46 -30.31 4.39
C CYS A 123 12.72 -30.50 5.89
N ASP A 124 13.59 -29.65 6.45
CA ASP A 124 13.89 -29.63 7.89
C ASP A 124 12.64 -29.37 8.74
N PHE A 125 11.73 -28.52 8.25
CA PHE A 125 10.47 -28.19 8.91
C PHE A 125 9.33 -28.06 7.90
N SER A 126 8.09 -28.28 8.35
CA SER A 126 6.87 -27.96 7.60
C SER A 126 6.16 -26.69 8.08
N ASN A 127 6.67 -26.06 9.13
CA ASN A 127 6.11 -24.85 9.73
C ASN A 127 7.17 -23.76 9.85
N LEU A 128 6.90 -22.57 9.31
CA LEU A 128 7.85 -21.47 9.27
C LEU A 128 8.24 -20.97 10.67
N GLN A 129 7.30 -20.88 11.61
CA GLN A 129 7.63 -20.44 12.97
C GLN A 129 8.63 -21.39 13.64
N GLN A 130 8.48 -22.70 13.44
CA GLN A 130 9.42 -23.69 13.97
C GLN A 130 10.80 -23.56 13.31
N ALA A 131 10.85 -23.37 11.98
CA ALA A 131 12.10 -23.14 11.26
C ALA A 131 12.82 -21.86 11.72
N VAL A 132 12.09 -20.76 11.87
CA VAL A 132 12.62 -19.49 12.41
C VAL A 132 13.13 -19.68 13.83
N ASN A 133 12.44 -20.44 14.68
CA ASN A 133 12.90 -20.72 16.03
C ASN A 133 14.20 -21.53 16.03
N ALA A 134 14.33 -22.51 15.12
CA ALA A 134 15.50 -23.38 15.02
C ALA A 134 16.71 -22.73 14.33
N ALA A 135 16.50 -21.74 13.46
CA ALA A 135 17.59 -21.08 12.74
C ALA A 135 18.61 -20.46 13.69
N PRO A 136 19.93 -20.52 13.41
CA PRO A 136 20.88 -19.74 14.18
C PRO A 136 20.58 -18.24 14.03
N THR A 137 21.01 -17.42 14.98
CA THR A 137 20.90 -15.95 14.84
C THR A 137 21.68 -15.50 13.61
N GLY A 138 21.01 -14.78 12.71
CA GLY A 138 21.56 -14.38 11.41
C GLY A 138 21.57 -15.51 10.37
N GLY A 139 21.00 -16.67 10.68
CA GLY A 139 20.84 -17.78 9.76
C GLY A 139 19.78 -17.53 8.68
N GLU A 140 19.67 -18.48 7.76
CA GLU A 140 18.76 -18.41 6.62
C GLU A 140 17.67 -19.48 6.71
N VAL A 141 16.44 -19.10 6.40
CA VAL A 141 15.29 -19.99 6.27
C VAL A 141 14.75 -19.87 4.85
N ARG A 142 14.76 -20.98 4.10
CA ARG A 142 14.26 -21.08 2.73
C ARG A 142 12.93 -21.78 2.69
N LEU A 143 11.93 -21.14 2.08
CA LEU A 143 10.63 -21.74 1.82
C LEU A 143 10.59 -22.23 0.39
N ALA A 144 10.24 -23.50 0.19
CA ALA A 144 9.98 -24.04 -1.13
C ALA A 144 8.82 -23.29 -1.80
N PRO A 145 8.76 -23.26 -3.14
CA PRO A 145 7.68 -22.61 -3.88
C PRO A 145 6.39 -23.41 -3.73
N GLU A 146 5.73 -23.30 -2.59
CA GLU A 146 4.48 -23.96 -2.22
C GLU A 146 3.52 -22.93 -1.63
N ILE A 147 2.22 -23.21 -1.74
CA ILE A 147 1.16 -22.42 -1.11
C ILE A 147 0.87 -23.02 0.26
N ASN A 148 1.00 -22.22 1.32
CA ASN A 148 0.67 -22.67 2.67
C ASN A 148 0.25 -21.51 3.58
N GLY A 149 -0.53 -21.82 4.62
CA GLY A 149 -1.01 -20.84 5.59
C GLY A 149 -0.08 -20.64 6.80
N THR A 150 1.23 -20.85 6.64
CA THR A 150 2.18 -20.65 7.74
C THR A 150 2.45 -19.15 7.97
N CYS A 151 2.96 -18.82 9.14
CA CYS A 151 3.32 -17.46 9.52
C CYS A 151 4.50 -17.50 10.51
N ALA A 152 5.12 -16.36 10.78
CA ALA A 152 6.16 -16.28 11.81
C ALA A 152 6.22 -14.94 12.54
N ILE A 153 6.49 -15.03 13.84
CA ILE A 153 6.98 -13.94 14.69
C ILE A 153 8.50 -14.07 14.77
N ILE A 154 9.20 -13.08 14.24
CA ILE A 154 10.65 -13.06 14.08
C ILE A 154 11.25 -12.18 15.18
N ARG A 155 11.88 -12.82 16.17
CA ARG A 155 12.44 -12.18 17.38
C ARG A 155 13.97 -12.17 17.43
N LYS A 156 14.63 -12.50 16.32
CA LYS A 156 16.09 -12.47 16.16
C LYS A 156 16.45 -12.14 14.71
N PRO A 157 17.69 -11.70 14.44
CA PRO A 157 18.21 -11.59 13.08
C PRO A 157 18.02 -12.91 12.31
N VAL A 158 17.52 -12.83 11.09
CA VAL A 158 17.30 -13.99 10.20
C VAL A 158 17.08 -13.49 8.77
N HIS A 159 17.48 -14.31 7.80
CA HIS A 159 17.13 -14.14 6.39
C HIS A 159 16.01 -15.12 6.03
N ILE A 160 14.85 -14.63 5.63
CA ILE A 160 13.74 -15.43 5.13
C ILE A 160 13.70 -15.31 3.60
N VAL A 161 13.83 -16.44 2.91
CA VAL A 161 13.87 -16.50 1.45
C VAL A 161 12.74 -17.38 0.94
N GLY A 162 11.87 -16.82 0.13
CA GLY A 162 10.93 -17.57 -0.70
C GLY A 162 11.61 -18.02 -1.97
N GLU A 163 11.69 -19.32 -2.19
CA GLU A 163 12.18 -19.86 -3.45
C GLU A 163 11.14 -19.69 -4.54
N GLN A 164 11.62 -19.69 -5.78
CA GLN A 164 10.80 -19.61 -6.97
C GLN A 164 11.07 -20.85 -7.83
N SER A 165 10.00 -21.50 -8.28
CA SER A 165 10.12 -22.63 -9.20
C SER A 165 10.41 -22.16 -10.63
N ALA A 166 10.78 -23.08 -11.52
CA ALA A 166 11.09 -22.77 -12.91
C ALA A 166 9.89 -22.17 -13.69
N ASP A 167 8.67 -22.53 -13.30
CA ASP A 167 7.43 -21.94 -13.84
C ASP A 167 7.09 -20.59 -13.21
N GLY A 168 7.88 -20.13 -12.24
CA GLY A 168 7.82 -18.82 -11.61
C GLY A 168 6.87 -18.71 -10.43
N ARG A 169 6.22 -19.82 -10.03
CA ARG A 169 5.49 -19.87 -8.77
C ARG A 169 6.43 -19.63 -7.59
N ARG A 170 6.01 -18.76 -6.68
CA ARG A 170 6.75 -18.35 -5.47
C ARG A 170 6.32 -19.17 -4.26
N ALA A 171 7.13 -19.15 -3.21
CA ALA A 171 6.68 -19.55 -1.89
C ALA A 171 5.61 -18.57 -1.41
N HIS A 172 4.40 -19.08 -1.15
CA HIS A 172 3.20 -18.27 -0.97
C HIS A 172 2.58 -18.49 0.41
N LEU A 173 2.56 -17.42 1.21
CA LEU A 173 1.93 -17.36 2.52
C LEU A 173 0.50 -16.83 2.38
N VAL A 174 -0.50 -17.70 2.49
CA VAL A 174 -1.92 -17.35 2.28
C VAL A 174 -2.69 -17.37 3.58
N GLY A 175 -3.25 -16.23 3.99
CA GLY A 175 -4.14 -16.13 5.16
C GLY A 175 -3.51 -16.47 6.52
N GLY A 176 -2.21 -16.80 6.55
CA GLY A 176 -1.48 -17.14 7.76
C GLY A 176 -1.31 -15.92 8.66
N VAL A 177 -1.88 -15.95 9.86
CA VAL A 177 -1.81 -14.83 10.82
C VAL A 177 -1.11 -15.24 12.10
N CYS A 178 -0.02 -14.55 12.40
CA CYS A 178 0.73 -14.71 13.64
C CYS A 178 0.47 -13.53 14.60
N GLY A 179 0.22 -13.86 15.86
CA GLY A 179 0.03 -12.87 16.94
C GLY A 179 -1.16 -11.93 16.74
N GLY A 180 -2.14 -12.31 15.91
CA GLY A 180 -3.27 -11.45 15.53
C GLY A 180 -2.87 -10.21 14.74
N LYS A 181 -1.73 -10.23 14.03
CA LYS A 181 -1.16 -9.05 13.38
C LYS A 181 -0.83 -9.20 11.90
N GLY A 182 -0.28 -10.33 11.47
CA GLY A 182 0.18 -10.48 10.09
C GLY A 182 0.90 -11.79 9.81
N ALA A 183 1.28 -12.01 8.55
CA ALA A 183 2.04 -13.20 8.13
C ALA A 183 3.46 -13.21 8.71
N LEU A 184 4.19 -12.11 8.54
CA LEU A 184 5.55 -11.96 9.07
C LEU A 184 5.60 -10.82 10.07
N VAL A 185 5.69 -11.14 11.35
CA VAL A 185 5.75 -10.16 12.45
C VAL A 185 7.20 -9.97 12.88
N THR A 186 7.83 -8.89 12.44
CA THR A 186 9.21 -8.56 12.80
C THR A 186 9.26 -7.88 14.17
N ALA A 187 10.22 -8.28 15.00
CA ALA A 187 10.42 -7.74 16.35
C ALA A 187 11.90 -7.77 16.78
N ALA A 188 12.82 -7.68 15.81
CA ALA A 188 14.27 -7.71 16.03
C ALA A 188 15.02 -6.92 14.94
N PRO A 189 16.30 -6.56 15.20
CA PRO A 189 17.19 -6.00 14.17
C PRO A 189 17.54 -6.99 13.07
N ASN A 190 18.04 -6.47 11.94
CA ASN A 190 18.78 -7.22 10.92
C ASN A 190 18.00 -8.41 10.37
N ILE A 191 16.79 -8.12 9.89
CA ILE A 191 15.92 -9.09 9.24
C ILE A 191 15.91 -8.80 7.75
N VAL A 192 16.02 -9.85 6.95
CA VAL A 192 15.83 -9.78 5.49
C VAL A 192 14.66 -10.70 5.14
N ILE A 193 13.72 -10.19 4.35
CA ILE A 193 12.58 -10.94 3.84
C ILE A 193 12.60 -10.79 2.31
N GLU A 194 12.70 -11.91 1.60
CA GLU A 194 12.91 -11.92 0.16
C GLU A 194 12.07 -12.96 -0.56
N GLY A 195 11.58 -12.64 -1.76
CA GLY A 195 11.12 -13.62 -2.75
C GLY A 195 9.72 -14.19 -2.52
N LEU A 196 9.08 -13.87 -1.40
CA LEU A 196 7.77 -14.42 -1.03
C LEU A 196 6.61 -13.77 -1.78
N GLU A 197 5.58 -14.57 -2.00
CA GLU A 197 4.22 -14.12 -2.23
C GLU A 197 3.44 -14.17 -0.91
N ILE A 198 2.62 -13.17 -0.62
CA ILE A 198 1.84 -13.10 0.61
C ILE A 198 0.45 -12.54 0.28
N SER A 199 -0.61 -13.24 0.66
CA SER A 199 -1.98 -12.80 0.37
C SER A 199 -3.00 -13.11 1.46
N ASP A 200 -4.17 -12.48 1.33
CA ASP A 200 -5.36 -12.74 2.15
C ASP A 200 -5.15 -12.55 3.65
N ILE A 201 -4.24 -11.64 4.03
CA ILE A 201 -3.97 -11.39 5.44
C ILE A 201 -5.06 -10.50 6.03
N SER A 202 -5.82 -11.08 6.95
CA SER A 202 -6.98 -10.42 7.57
C SER A 202 -7.05 -10.73 9.07
N VAL A 203 -7.22 -9.68 9.88
CA VAL A 203 -7.38 -9.81 11.34
C VAL A 203 -8.62 -9.02 11.80
N GLY A 204 -9.13 -9.36 12.99
CA GLY A 204 -10.41 -8.82 13.49
C GLY A 204 -10.44 -7.32 13.74
N ASP A 205 -9.29 -6.67 13.95
CA ASP A 205 -9.20 -5.21 14.11
C ASP A 205 -9.02 -4.43 12.80
N GLY A 206 -8.92 -5.13 11.67
CA GLY A 206 -8.81 -4.54 10.34
C GLY A 206 -7.40 -4.12 9.92
N ASN A 207 -6.34 -4.51 10.65
CA ASN A 207 -4.95 -4.08 10.37
C ASN A 207 -3.97 -5.26 10.17
N GLY A 208 -4.44 -6.30 9.48
CA GLY A 208 -3.69 -7.51 9.16
C GLY A 208 -2.70 -7.26 8.02
N ALA A 209 -1.41 -7.39 8.30
CA ALA A 209 -0.37 -7.01 7.34
C ALA A 209 0.41 -8.20 6.75
N CYS A 210 0.80 -8.14 5.47
CA CYS A 210 1.79 -9.09 4.93
C CYS A 210 3.07 -9.07 5.79
N VAL A 211 3.59 -7.86 6.07
CA VAL A 211 4.72 -7.67 7.00
C VAL A 211 4.34 -6.68 8.11
N ARG A 212 4.36 -7.14 9.36
CA ARG A 212 4.07 -6.32 10.54
C ARG A 212 5.34 -5.93 11.28
N LEU A 213 5.58 -4.63 11.37
CA LEU A 213 6.74 -4.06 12.07
C LEU A 213 6.37 -3.81 13.54
N SER A 214 6.75 -4.74 14.42
CA SER A 214 6.56 -4.60 15.87
C SER A 214 7.79 -4.02 16.55
N ARG A 215 7.62 -3.63 17.83
CA ARG A 215 8.68 -3.08 18.67
C ARG A 215 9.95 -3.93 18.60
N GLY A 216 11.08 -3.27 18.34
CA GLY A 216 12.40 -3.91 18.18
C GLY A 216 12.83 -4.10 16.72
N THR A 217 11.93 -3.85 15.75
CA THR A 217 12.29 -3.86 14.32
C THR A 217 13.19 -2.69 13.96
N ARG A 218 14.39 -2.99 13.44
CA ARG A 218 15.35 -2.04 12.88
C ARG A 218 16.18 -2.75 11.82
N ASP A 219 16.70 -2.01 10.85
CA ASP A 219 17.56 -2.58 9.80
C ASP A 219 16.88 -3.75 9.08
N LEU A 220 15.67 -3.48 8.57
CA LEU A 220 14.81 -4.43 7.87
C LEU A 220 14.96 -4.22 6.37
N THR A 221 15.20 -5.30 5.64
CA THR A 221 15.07 -5.32 4.18
C THR A 221 13.89 -6.18 3.77
N VAL A 222 13.00 -5.63 2.95
CA VAL A 222 11.91 -6.33 2.28
C VAL A 222 12.15 -6.20 0.78
N ARG A 223 12.46 -7.31 0.10
CA ARG A 223 12.82 -7.26 -1.32
C ARG A 223 12.15 -8.34 -2.15
N ASN A 224 11.85 -8.06 -3.41
CA ASN A 224 11.25 -9.04 -4.32
C ASN A 224 9.98 -9.72 -3.73
N ILE A 225 9.15 -8.94 -3.02
CA ILE A 225 7.91 -9.43 -2.42
C ILE A 225 6.73 -9.12 -3.33
N TYR A 226 5.82 -10.07 -3.46
CA TYR A 226 4.50 -9.86 -4.03
C TYR A 226 3.45 -9.97 -2.93
N CYS A 227 2.87 -8.85 -2.51
CA CYS A 227 1.86 -8.81 -1.47
C CYS A 227 0.54 -8.26 -2.00
N HIS A 228 -0.53 -9.03 -1.89
CA HIS A 228 -1.82 -8.64 -2.45
C HIS A 228 -3.01 -9.08 -1.60
N ASP A 229 -4.17 -8.46 -1.87
CA ASP A 229 -5.46 -8.81 -1.27
C ASP A 229 -5.41 -8.96 0.26
N SER A 230 -4.61 -8.11 0.92
CA SER A 230 -4.44 -8.09 2.37
C SER A 230 -4.97 -6.77 2.95
N GLN A 231 -5.23 -6.73 4.26
CA GLN A 231 -5.67 -5.48 4.90
C GLN A 231 -4.59 -4.41 4.75
N ASP A 232 -3.35 -4.73 5.11
CA ASP A 232 -2.18 -3.88 4.88
C ASP A 232 -1.07 -4.63 4.13
N GLY A 233 -0.30 -3.91 3.31
CA GLY A 233 0.94 -4.48 2.77
C GLY A 233 2.03 -4.56 3.83
N ILE A 234 2.47 -3.40 4.31
CA ILE A 234 3.40 -3.27 5.43
C ILE A 234 2.80 -2.34 6.47
N LEU A 235 2.80 -2.77 7.74
CA LEU A 235 2.24 -1.97 8.82
C LEU A 235 3.13 -1.97 10.07
N GLY A 236 3.54 -0.77 10.49
CA GLY A 236 4.10 -0.55 11.82
C GLY A 236 5.26 0.43 11.82
N ALA A 237 6.15 0.30 12.80
CA ALA A 237 7.24 1.23 13.01
C ALA A 237 8.59 0.52 12.95
N SER A 238 9.55 1.15 12.26
CA SER A 238 10.97 0.86 12.41
C SER A 238 11.69 2.13 12.85
N ASP A 239 12.58 1.97 13.83
CA ASP A 239 13.39 3.06 14.38
C ASP A 239 14.79 3.13 13.73
N GLY A 240 15.10 2.22 12.79
CA GLY A 240 16.36 2.16 12.05
C GLY A 240 16.15 2.31 10.54
N HIS A 241 16.96 1.63 9.74
CA HIS A 241 16.80 1.63 8.28
C HIS A 241 15.74 0.63 7.85
N LEU A 242 14.83 1.06 6.96
CA LEU A 242 13.89 0.21 6.26
C LEU A 242 14.12 0.34 4.76
N LEU A 243 14.57 -0.75 4.13
CA LEU A 243 14.70 -0.87 2.69
C LEU A 243 13.54 -1.70 2.15
N ILE A 244 12.79 -1.13 1.21
CA ILE A 244 11.77 -1.84 0.43
C ILE A 244 12.16 -1.71 -1.04
N GLU A 245 12.43 -2.83 -1.70
CA GLU A 245 12.86 -2.80 -3.10
C GLU A 245 12.28 -3.92 -3.95
N ASP A 246 12.17 -3.67 -5.26
CA ASP A 246 11.79 -4.67 -6.27
C ASP A 246 10.49 -5.41 -5.94
N SER A 247 9.57 -4.74 -5.24
CA SER A 247 8.38 -5.35 -4.64
C SER A 247 7.08 -4.78 -5.21
N VAL A 248 6.05 -5.62 -5.23
CA VAL A 248 4.70 -5.27 -5.68
C VAL A 248 3.73 -5.43 -4.52
N PHE A 249 2.99 -4.34 -4.25
CA PHE A 249 1.90 -4.29 -3.30
C PHE A 249 0.64 -3.88 -4.05
N ILE A 250 -0.36 -4.75 -4.15
CA ILE A 250 -1.56 -4.47 -4.96
C ILE A 250 -2.85 -4.90 -4.28
N GLY A 251 -3.90 -4.08 -4.40
CA GLY A 251 -5.22 -4.44 -3.87
C GLY A 251 -5.31 -4.41 -2.34
N ASN A 252 -4.27 -3.93 -1.65
CA ASN A 252 -4.27 -3.84 -0.20
C ASN A 252 -5.11 -2.67 0.31
N GLY A 253 -5.88 -2.88 1.37
CA GLY A 253 -6.70 -1.84 2.00
C GLY A 253 -8.15 -2.28 2.23
N PHE A 254 -8.44 -3.00 3.30
CA PHE A 254 -9.83 -3.31 3.68
C PHE A 254 -10.32 -2.47 4.86
N GLY A 255 -11.64 -2.35 4.98
CA GLY A 255 -12.29 -1.64 6.09
C GLY A 255 -12.49 -0.14 5.83
N ASN A 256 -12.76 0.62 6.90
CA ASN A 256 -13.19 2.02 6.81
C ASN A 256 -12.00 3.01 6.75
N GLY A 257 -11.05 2.82 5.83
CA GLY A 257 -9.90 3.72 5.65
C GLY A 257 -8.75 3.57 6.66
N ARG A 258 -8.72 2.46 7.40
CA ARG A 258 -7.69 2.17 8.43
C ARG A 258 -6.49 1.41 7.88
N ALA A 259 -6.66 0.78 6.73
CA ALA A 259 -5.68 -0.10 6.13
C ALA A 259 -5.14 0.51 4.83
N HIS A 260 -3.87 0.24 4.52
CA HIS A 260 -3.07 0.99 3.56
C HIS A 260 -2.24 0.08 2.64
N GLY A 261 -1.80 0.62 1.51
CA GLY A 261 -0.76 -0.05 0.71
C GLY A 261 0.48 -0.29 1.55
N LEU A 262 1.04 0.79 2.10
CA LEU A 262 2.10 0.77 3.11
C LEU A 262 1.80 1.82 4.19
N TYR A 263 1.85 1.41 5.46
CA TYR A 263 1.78 2.31 6.61
C TYR A 263 3.01 2.16 7.51
N LEU A 264 3.92 3.12 7.36
CA LEU A 264 5.22 3.19 8.01
C LEU A 264 5.20 4.28 9.10
N ASN A 265 4.83 3.92 10.31
CA ASN A 265 4.63 4.82 11.46
C ASN A 265 5.93 5.15 12.23
N GLY A 266 7.06 4.57 11.85
CA GLY A 266 8.35 4.74 12.55
C GLY A 266 9.04 6.06 12.21
N GLY A 267 9.98 6.49 13.06
CA GLY A 267 10.77 7.72 12.88
C GLY A 267 12.14 7.50 12.25
N GLY A 268 12.42 6.30 11.72
CA GLY A 268 13.68 5.96 11.08
C GLY A 268 13.80 6.46 9.62
N ASP A 269 14.76 5.86 8.90
CA ASP A 269 15.08 6.16 7.51
C ASP A 269 14.47 5.09 6.60
N VAL A 270 13.67 5.52 5.63
CA VAL A 270 12.98 4.64 4.69
C VAL A 270 13.46 4.91 3.27
N LEU A 271 13.89 3.84 2.58
CA LEU A 271 14.14 3.83 1.14
C LEU A 271 13.19 2.86 0.46
N ILE A 272 12.37 3.37 -0.46
CA ILE A 272 11.49 2.59 -1.34
C ILE A 272 12.01 2.76 -2.77
N ARG A 273 12.40 1.68 -3.43
CA ARG A 273 12.92 1.76 -4.80
C ARG A 273 12.47 0.64 -5.72
N ARG A 274 12.19 0.96 -6.98
CA ARG A 274 11.73 -0.02 -7.99
C ARG A 274 10.50 -0.82 -7.53
N CYS A 275 9.60 -0.18 -6.79
CA CYS A 275 8.39 -0.79 -6.27
C CYS A 275 7.16 -0.41 -7.10
N ARG A 276 6.13 -1.26 -7.04
CA ARG A 276 4.78 -0.94 -7.52
C ARG A 276 3.81 -1.01 -6.34
N ILE A 277 3.20 0.12 -5.97
CA ILE A 277 2.20 0.21 -4.91
C ILE A 277 0.89 0.64 -5.57
N LEU A 278 -0.01 -0.31 -5.74
CA LEU A 278 -1.09 -0.23 -6.71
C LEU A 278 -2.45 -0.46 -6.07
N SER A 279 -3.46 0.26 -6.56
CA SER A 279 -4.87 -0.04 -6.30
C SER A 279 -5.22 -0.25 -4.82
N SER A 280 -4.71 0.62 -3.93
CA SER A 280 -5.18 0.59 -2.54
C SER A 280 -6.66 0.92 -2.47
N GLN A 281 -7.36 0.25 -1.57
CA GLN A 281 -8.82 0.24 -1.51
C GLN A 281 -9.36 0.98 -0.28
N ASN A 282 -10.65 1.31 -0.33
CA ASN A 282 -11.47 1.78 0.79
C ASN A 282 -10.88 2.94 1.61
N ALA A 283 -10.45 4.01 0.94
CA ALA A 283 -9.85 5.22 1.54
C ALA A 283 -8.45 5.01 2.17
N GLY A 284 -7.80 3.87 1.91
CA GLY A 284 -6.39 3.70 2.23
C GLY A 284 -5.49 4.62 1.40
N HIS A 285 -4.47 5.24 2.00
CA HIS A 285 -3.34 5.79 1.25
C HIS A 285 -2.52 4.68 0.58
N LEU A 286 -1.92 4.97 -0.58
CA LEU A 286 -0.92 4.06 -1.16
C LEU A 286 0.30 3.97 -0.23
N LEU A 287 0.77 5.13 0.24
CA LEU A 287 1.85 5.24 1.22
C LEU A 287 1.50 6.26 2.29
N LYS A 288 1.38 5.82 3.55
CA LYS A 288 1.33 6.68 4.73
C LYS A 288 2.64 6.51 5.50
N SER A 289 3.35 7.60 5.75
CA SER A 289 4.69 7.56 6.37
C SER A 289 4.89 8.63 7.44
N GLY A 290 5.47 8.21 8.56
CA GLY A 290 5.96 9.06 9.64
C GLY A 290 7.49 9.12 9.71
N ALA A 291 8.18 8.56 8.71
CA ALA A 291 9.64 8.47 8.67
C ALA A 291 10.29 9.85 8.81
N ARG A 292 11.46 9.89 9.47
CA ARG A 292 12.26 11.13 9.52
C ARG A 292 12.87 11.42 8.15
N LYS A 293 13.33 10.38 7.46
CA LYS A 293 13.78 10.45 6.07
C LYS A 293 12.99 9.44 5.24
N LEU A 294 12.40 9.91 4.15
CA LEU A 294 11.73 9.06 3.19
C LEU A 294 12.28 9.37 1.80
N THR A 295 12.89 8.38 1.18
CA THR A 295 13.21 8.42 -0.26
C THR A 295 12.33 7.40 -0.98
N VAL A 296 11.58 7.86 -1.97
CA VAL A 296 10.89 6.99 -2.94
C VAL A 296 11.49 7.26 -4.30
N GLU A 297 12.01 6.23 -4.94
CA GLU A 297 12.65 6.37 -6.25
C GLU A 297 12.30 5.26 -7.22
N ASP A 298 12.32 5.58 -8.51
CA ASP A 298 12.18 4.59 -9.58
C ASP A 298 10.93 3.71 -9.44
N SER A 299 9.90 4.20 -8.74
CA SER A 299 8.71 3.43 -8.35
C SER A 299 7.44 3.90 -9.06
N VAL A 300 6.37 3.11 -8.95
CA VAL A 300 5.02 3.42 -9.42
C VAL A 300 4.08 3.36 -8.22
N LEU A 301 3.47 4.48 -7.87
CA LEU A 301 2.42 4.58 -6.86
C LEU A 301 1.16 5.05 -7.58
N ALA A 302 0.28 4.11 -7.90
CA ALA A 302 -0.90 4.39 -8.72
C ALA A 302 -2.17 3.82 -8.09
N ALA A 303 -3.18 4.68 -7.91
CA ALA A 303 -4.48 4.25 -7.45
C ALA A 303 -5.18 3.36 -8.49
N LEU A 304 -4.90 3.55 -9.78
CA LEU A 304 -5.63 2.90 -10.87
C LEU A 304 -7.14 3.08 -10.66
N ASN A 305 -7.92 2.00 -10.67
CA ASN A 305 -9.35 2.03 -10.35
C ASN A 305 -9.64 1.88 -8.85
N GLY A 306 -8.63 1.73 -7.99
CA GLY A 306 -8.79 1.61 -6.55
C GLY A 306 -9.30 2.91 -5.92
N ARG A 307 -10.16 2.77 -4.92
CA ARG A 307 -10.68 3.90 -4.13
C ARG A 307 -9.70 4.26 -3.01
N ASN A 308 -8.58 4.89 -3.36
CA ASN A 308 -7.57 5.33 -2.39
C ASN A 308 -7.85 6.74 -1.84
N SER A 309 -7.19 7.10 -0.76
CA SER A 309 -7.27 8.46 -0.19
C SER A 309 -6.24 9.41 -0.80
N ARG A 310 -4.95 9.17 -0.59
CA ARG A 310 -3.82 9.93 -1.17
C ARG A 310 -2.79 8.98 -1.75
N VAL A 311 -1.94 9.49 -2.64
CA VAL A 311 -0.76 8.73 -3.10
C VAL A 311 0.27 8.67 -1.99
N LEU A 312 0.59 9.82 -1.39
CA LEU A 312 1.48 9.92 -0.25
C LEU A 312 0.83 10.74 0.87
N ASP A 313 0.95 10.27 2.10
CA ASP A 313 0.71 11.07 3.29
C ASP A 313 1.93 11.00 4.21
N ALA A 314 2.82 11.99 4.08
CA ALA A 314 3.97 12.21 4.95
C ALA A 314 3.52 12.98 6.20
N PHE A 315 2.71 12.32 7.03
CA PHE A 315 1.89 12.97 8.06
C PHE A 315 2.70 13.72 9.13
N ALA A 316 3.94 13.29 9.39
CA ALA A 316 4.85 13.87 10.39
C ALA A 316 5.87 14.88 9.82
N GLY A 317 5.85 15.14 8.51
CA GLY A 317 6.92 15.88 7.84
C GLY A 317 8.17 15.02 7.64
N GLY A 318 9.35 15.50 8.03
CA GLY A 318 10.66 14.90 7.73
C GLY A 318 11.34 15.44 6.46
N GLU A 319 12.44 14.79 6.08
CA GLU A 319 13.16 14.98 4.82
C GLU A 319 12.62 14.00 3.78
N ILE A 320 11.83 14.51 2.84
CA ILE A 320 11.11 13.70 1.86
C ILE A 320 11.69 13.94 0.47
N VAL A 321 12.07 12.85 -0.21
CA VAL A 321 12.59 12.87 -1.57
C VAL A 321 11.78 11.90 -2.43
N LEU A 322 11.13 12.41 -3.47
CA LEU A 322 10.47 11.61 -4.51
C LEU A 322 11.19 11.88 -5.82
N ARG A 323 11.84 10.88 -6.42
CA ARG A 323 12.53 11.05 -7.69
C ARG A 323 12.26 9.96 -8.70
N ARG A 324 12.11 10.32 -9.97
CA ARG A 324 11.91 9.34 -11.06
C ARG A 324 10.75 8.41 -10.77
N ASN A 325 9.65 8.89 -10.22
CA ASN A 325 8.46 8.08 -9.92
C ASN A 325 7.32 8.36 -10.90
N ILE A 326 6.37 7.43 -10.95
CA ILE A 326 5.03 7.68 -11.48
C ILE A 326 4.09 7.71 -10.28
N LEU A 327 3.43 8.84 -10.06
CA LEU A 327 2.47 9.06 -8.98
C LEU A 327 1.10 9.32 -9.61
N GLN A 328 0.09 8.51 -9.29
CA GLN A 328 -1.21 8.61 -9.93
C GLN A 328 -2.37 8.50 -8.94
N GLN A 329 -3.28 9.47 -9.00
CA GLN A 329 -4.63 9.38 -8.42
C GLN A 329 -5.63 8.99 -9.49
N GLY A 330 -6.50 8.05 -9.14
CA GLY A 330 -7.52 7.50 -10.00
C GLY A 330 -8.85 8.25 -9.91
N PRO A 331 -9.82 7.89 -10.76
CA PRO A 331 -11.13 8.53 -10.76
C PRO A 331 -11.89 8.41 -9.44
N GLN A 332 -11.57 7.40 -8.64
CA GLN A 332 -12.21 7.10 -7.37
C GLN A 332 -11.46 7.65 -6.14
N SER A 333 -10.36 8.40 -6.33
CA SER A 333 -9.58 8.92 -5.20
C SER A 333 -10.41 9.89 -4.35
N ASP A 334 -10.46 9.65 -3.03
CA ASP A 334 -11.32 10.42 -2.13
C ASP A 334 -10.84 11.88 -1.97
N ASN A 335 -9.56 12.09 -1.66
CA ASN A 335 -9.02 13.44 -1.44
C ASN A 335 -8.67 14.12 -2.76
N SER A 336 -8.94 15.43 -2.82
CA SER A 336 -8.55 16.30 -3.92
C SER A 336 -7.07 16.70 -3.90
N ASP A 337 -6.27 16.16 -2.97
CA ASP A 337 -4.84 16.40 -2.89
C ASP A 337 -4.06 15.09 -2.94
N LEU A 338 -2.97 15.07 -3.72
CA LEU A 338 -2.20 13.85 -4.00
C LEU A 338 -1.24 13.52 -2.87
N ILE A 339 -0.65 14.57 -2.29
CA ILE A 339 0.39 14.49 -1.28
C ILE A 339 -0.04 15.28 -0.04
N GLY A 340 -0.14 14.59 1.09
CA GLY A 340 -0.22 15.19 2.42
C GLY A 340 1.17 15.44 2.97
N LEU A 341 1.46 16.66 3.40
CA LEU A 341 2.74 17.02 4.02
C LEU A 341 2.52 17.65 5.40
N ALA A 342 3.00 16.98 6.46
CA ALA A 342 2.93 17.49 7.83
C ALA A 342 1.50 17.86 8.28
N LEU A 343 0.51 17.02 7.92
CA LEU A 343 -0.90 17.25 8.21
C LEU A 343 -1.29 16.92 9.65
N GLU A 344 -0.53 16.07 10.35
CA GLU A 344 -0.83 15.67 11.72
C GLU A 344 -0.07 16.54 12.74
N SER A 345 -0.48 16.48 14.01
CA SER A 345 0.11 17.28 15.10
C SER A 345 1.45 16.73 15.59
N ARG A 346 1.70 15.42 15.40
CA ARG A 346 2.94 14.75 15.78
C ARG A 346 3.99 14.93 14.69
N LEU A 347 4.60 16.10 14.67
CA LEU A 347 5.68 16.46 13.75
C LEU A 347 7.05 16.07 14.32
N HIS A 348 8.01 15.82 13.43
CA HIS A 348 9.42 15.87 13.82
C HIS A 348 9.77 17.29 14.32
N PRO A 349 10.67 17.44 15.30
CA PRO A 349 10.98 18.76 15.87
C PRO A 349 11.78 19.66 14.92
N ASP A 350 12.55 19.06 14.01
CA ASP A 350 13.43 19.70 13.05
C ASP A 350 13.69 18.79 11.84
N GLY A 351 14.49 19.28 10.88
CA GLY A 351 14.91 18.49 9.71
C GLY A 351 13.78 18.28 8.70
N HIS A 352 13.13 19.36 8.27
CA HIS A 352 12.08 19.30 7.26
C HIS A 352 12.60 19.75 5.89
N SER A 353 12.40 18.91 4.88
CA SER A 353 12.57 19.32 3.48
C SER A 353 11.68 18.46 2.59
N PHE A 354 11.29 19.00 1.45
CA PHE A 354 10.56 18.25 0.45
C PHE A 354 11.19 18.48 -0.92
N ARG A 355 11.59 17.38 -1.57
CA ARG A 355 12.13 17.40 -2.92
C ARG A 355 11.34 16.44 -3.82
N MET A 356 10.88 16.94 -4.96
CA MET A 356 10.41 16.13 -6.08
C MET A 356 11.24 16.42 -7.32
N ASP A 357 11.78 15.39 -7.96
CA ASP A 357 12.62 15.54 -9.15
C ASP A 357 12.28 14.48 -10.22
N ASP A 358 12.05 14.92 -11.46
CA ASP A 358 11.88 14.01 -12.61
C ASP A 358 10.73 12.99 -12.42
N ASN A 359 9.62 13.40 -11.83
CA ASN A 359 8.45 12.53 -11.65
C ASN A 359 7.39 12.80 -12.71
N TRP A 360 6.62 11.77 -13.04
CA TRP A 360 5.29 11.92 -13.62
C TRP A 360 4.25 11.92 -12.51
N VAL A 361 3.40 12.94 -12.49
CA VAL A 361 2.34 13.09 -11.49
C VAL A 361 1.02 13.35 -12.17
N ILE A 362 0.07 12.45 -11.96
CA ILE A 362 -1.14 12.35 -12.77
C ILE A 362 -2.37 12.31 -11.85
N SER A 363 -3.36 13.14 -12.15
CA SER A 363 -4.66 13.07 -11.53
C SER A 363 -5.73 12.77 -12.57
N ASP A 364 -6.32 11.58 -12.49
CA ASP A 364 -7.52 11.18 -13.22
C ASP A 364 -8.80 11.40 -12.40
N ARG A 365 -8.66 12.02 -11.21
CA ARG A 365 -9.77 12.34 -10.32
C ARG A 365 -10.68 13.42 -10.93
N PRO A 366 -12.01 13.23 -10.95
CA PRO A 366 -12.93 14.28 -11.37
C PRO A 366 -12.89 15.51 -10.46
N GLY A 367 -13.03 16.69 -11.07
CA GLY A 367 -13.07 17.96 -10.36
C GLY A 367 -11.68 18.46 -9.96
N ARG A 368 -11.63 19.24 -8.88
CA ARG A 368 -10.39 19.90 -8.46
C ARG A 368 -9.37 18.90 -7.92
N SER A 369 -8.12 19.05 -8.34
CA SER A 369 -6.96 18.30 -7.86
C SER A 369 -5.78 19.23 -7.59
N VAL A 370 -5.16 19.07 -6.43
CA VAL A 370 -4.03 19.87 -5.93
C VAL A 370 -2.86 18.94 -5.66
N LEU A 371 -1.63 19.35 -5.98
CA LEU A 371 -0.48 18.47 -5.76
C LEU A 371 -0.25 18.18 -4.27
N ILE A 372 -0.08 19.23 -3.47
CA ILE A 372 0.22 19.12 -2.04
C ILE A 372 -0.80 19.88 -1.21
N ARG A 373 -1.25 19.25 -0.12
CA ARG A 373 -1.87 19.93 1.00
C ARG A 373 -0.98 19.74 2.22
N GLY A 374 -0.60 20.84 2.88
CA GLY A 374 0.30 20.73 4.02
C GLY A 374 0.85 22.03 4.54
N ARG A 375 1.85 21.89 5.41
CA ARG A 375 2.63 23.02 5.96
C ARG A 375 4.03 22.98 5.36
N LYS A 376 4.49 24.13 4.88
CA LYS A 376 5.90 24.32 4.52
C LYS A 376 6.72 24.52 5.79
N LEU A 377 7.30 23.44 6.30
CA LEU A 377 8.14 23.46 7.50
C LEU A 377 9.64 23.67 7.21
N GLY A 378 10.02 23.67 5.94
CA GLY A 378 11.41 23.85 5.49
C GLY A 378 11.49 24.08 3.97
N PRO A 379 12.67 23.91 3.35
CA PRO A 379 12.84 24.06 1.91
C PRO A 379 11.96 23.10 1.11
N VAL A 380 11.42 23.59 0.00
CA VAL A 380 10.58 22.81 -0.94
C VAL A 380 11.12 23.05 -2.35
N ALA A 381 11.55 21.97 -3.01
CA ALA A 381 12.05 21.99 -4.38
C ALA A 381 11.27 20.97 -5.22
N ILE A 382 10.67 21.42 -6.30
CA ILE A 382 9.82 20.62 -7.18
C ILE A 382 10.34 20.89 -8.57
N LEU A 383 11.15 19.98 -9.08
CA LEU A 383 12.00 20.23 -10.24
C LEU A 383 11.73 19.20 -11.35
N ASN A 384 11.70 19.66 -12.59
CA ASN A 384 11.71 18.78 -13.76
C ASN A 384 10.57 17.74 -13.82
N ASN A 385 9.43 18.00 -13.16
CA ASN A 385 8.31 17.05 -13.12
C ASN A 385 7.31 17.32 -14.26
N ASN A 386 6.60 16.27 -14.67
CA ASN A 386 5.45 16.37 -15.57
C ASN A 386 4.16 16.19 -14.76
N PHE A 387 3.36 17.25 -14.68
CA PHE A 387 2.08 17.29 -13.98
C PHE A 387 0.93 17.20 -14.98
N VAL A 388 0.00 16.27 -14.77
CA VAL A 388 -1.14 16.05 -15.68
C VAL A 388 -2.43 16.07 -14.89
N GLY A 389 -3.37 16.95 -15.26
CA GLY A 389 -4.70 17.01 -14.64
C GLY A 389 -4.72 17.60 -13.22
N LEU A 390 -3.72 18.42 -12.88
CA LEU A 390 -3.62 19.13 -11.60
C LEU A 390 -3.92 20.62 -11.79
N ASP A 391 -4.69 21.23 -10.87
CA ASP A 391 -5.02 22.65 -10.93
C ASP A 391 -3.91 23.55 -10.41
N LYS A 392 -3.17 23.09 -9.39
CA LYS A 392 -2.13 23.88 -8.73
C LYS A 392 -1.23 23.02 -7.84
N LEU A 393 -0.10 23.60 -7.46
CA LEU A 393 0.82 23.05 -6.48
C LEU A 393 0.20 22.91 -5.07
N GLY A 394 -0.40 23.98 -4.52
CA GLY A 394 -1.00 23.95 -3.19
C GLY A 394 -0.05 24.24 -2.01
N LEU A 395 1.19 24.63 -2.30
CA LEU A 395 2.14 25.23 -1.36
C LEU A 395 2.74 26.50 -1.97
N ASP A 396 2.98 27.50 -1.14
CA ASP A 396 3.61 28.75 -1.56
C ASP A 396 5.14 28.73 -1.37
N GLY A 397 5.85 29.43 -2.26
CA GLY A 397 7.29 29.65 -2.15
C GLY A 397 8.15 28.40 -2.37
N ALA A 398 7.68 27.44 -3.16
CA ALA A 398 8.52 26.35 -3.67
C ALA A 398 9.40 26.83 -4.82
N ASP A 399 10.56 26.21 -5.01
CA ASP A 399 11.26 26.27 -6.29
C ASP A 399 10.56 25.30 -7.25
N GLU A 400 10.01 25.82 -8.35
CA GLU A 400 9.21 25.08 -9.34
C GLU A 400 9.90 24.96 -10.71
N SER A 401 11.23 25.12 -10.74
CA SER A 401 12.00 25.17 -11.98
C SER A 401 11.90 23.91 -12.83
N GLY A 402 11.73 24.07 -14.14
CA GLY A 402 11.74 22.97 -15.11
C GLY A 402 10.49 22.07 -15.12
N ASN A 403 9.46 22.36 -14.33
CA ASN A 403 8.23 21.58 -14.36
C ASN A 403 7.37 21.89 -15.60
N HIS A 404 6.71 20.86 -16.12
CA HIS A 404 5.70 20.97 -17.17
C HIS A 404 4.31 20.65 -16.61
N TRP A 405 3.32 21.48 -16.95
CA TRP A 405 1.94 21.31 -16.52
C TRP A 405 1.04 21.12 -17.73
N PHE A 406 0.32 20.01 -17.74
CA PHE A 406 -0.63 19.64 -18.78
C PHE A 406 -2.02 19.57 -18.17
N ALA A 407 -3.00 20.20 -18.82
CA ALA A 407 -4.37 20.15 -18.33
C ALA A 407 -4.98 18.75 -18.50
N LYS A 408 -4.56 18.02 -19.54
CA LYS A 408 -5.11 16.71 -19.93
C LYS A 408 -4.04 15.72 -20.38
N ARG A 409 -4.39 14.42 -20.35
CA ARG A 409 -3.51 13.31 -20.75
C ARG A 409 -2.99 13.44 -22.19
N ASN A 410 -3.86 13.77 -23.14
CA ASN A 410 -3.49 13.87 -24.56
C ASN A 410 -2.48 15.01 -24.83
N GLU A 411 -2.55 16.12 -24.09
CA GLU A 411 -1.58 17.22 -24.16
C GLU A 411 -0.19 16.78 -23.68
N ALA A 412 -0.15 15.84 -22.74
CA ALA A 412 1.07 15.21 -22.24
C ALA A 412 1.54 14.00 -23.08
N GLY A 413 0.87 13.69 -24.18
CA GLY A 413 1.16 12.51 -25.00
C GLY A 413 0.80 11.17 -24.35
N LEU A 414 -0.03 11.17 -23.30
CA LEU A 414 -0.48 9.96 -22.62
C LEU A 414 -1.77 9.41 -23.26
N PRO A 415 -1.94 8.07 -23.32
CA PRO A 415 -3.20 7.47 -23.73
C PRO A 415 -4.32 7.84 -22.75
N PRO A 416 -5.60 7.70 -23.16
CA PRO A 416 -6.73 7.77 -22.24
C PRO A 416 -6.54 6.84 -21.04
N PHE A 417 -7.02 7.24 -19.87
CA PHE A 417 -7.00 6.39 -18.70
C PHE A 417 -7.92 5.18 -18.91
N ASP A 418 -7.40 3.98 -18.71
CA ASP A 418 -8.09 2.71 -18.93
C ASP A 418 -8.22 1.87 -17.65
N GLY A 419 -7.76 2.40 -16.51
CA GLY A 419 -7.75 1.67 -15.24
C GLY A 419 -6.55 0.75 -15.03
N THR A 420 -5.60 0.69 -15.96
CA THR A 420 -4.47 -0.24 -15.92
C THR A 420 -3.12 0.49 -15.95
N LEU A 421 -2.03 -0.26 -15.73
CA LEU A 421 -0.67 0.27 -15.89
C LEU A 421 -0.37 0.69 -17.34
N ALA A 422 -1.06 0.14 -18.34
CA ALA A 422 -0.81 0.45 -19.74
C ALA A 422 -1.15 1.91 -20.10
N SER A 423 -2.05 2.55 -19.33
CA SER A 423 -2.33 3.97 -19.52
C SER A 423 -1.27 4.90 -18.91
N LEU A 424 -0.40 4.41 -18.03
CA LEU A 424 0.62 5.22 -17.36
C LEU A 424 1.82 5.49 -18.29
N PRO A 425 2.60 6.56 -18.05
CA PRO A 425 3.82 6.81 -18.78
C PRO A 425 4.73 5.59 -18.74
N GLY A 426 5.17 5.14 -19.91
CA GLY A 426 6.21 4.13 -19.98
C GLY A 426 7.49 4.71 -19.41
N LYS A 427 7.86 4.31 -18.20
CA LYS A 427 9.30 4.19 -17.91
C LYS A 427 9.77 3.11 -18.88
N SER A 428 10.74 3.42 -19.73
CA SER A 428 11.65 2.39 -20.19
C SER A 428 12.03 1.58 -18.95
N ALA A 429 11.55 0.33 -18.87
CA ALA A 429 11.91 -0.53 -17.76
C ALA A 429 13.44 -0.53 -17.67
N PRO A 430 14.05 -0.56 -16.47
CA PRO A 430 15.42 -1.01 -16.40
C PRO A 430 15.45 -2.41 -17.06
N GLU A 431 16.23 -2.51 -18.14
CA GLU A 431 16.55 -3.78 -18.82
C GLU A 431 17.15 -4.81 -17.87
#